data_AF-A0A364H140-F1
#
_entry.id   AF-A0A364H140-F1
#
_cell.length_a   1.000
_cell.length_b   1.000
_cell.length_c   1.000
_cell.angle_alpha   90.00
_cell.angle_beta   90.00
_cell.angle_gamma   90.00
#
_symmetry.space_group_name_H-M   'P 1'
#
loop_
_entity.id
_entity.type
_entity.pdbx_description
1 polymer ?
#
loop_
_entity_poly.entity_id
_entity_poly.type
_entity_poly.pdbx_seq_one_letter_code
_entity_poly.pdbx_strand_id
1 'polypeptide(L)'
;MDEHSLTAARDAATAYAREHARELATELLEWSDTTLLRDGRVRELARMLQVLDAAHALKLARSFAERAALELAAGRTVADKEAWVCVDEKLPTCNRKAGSLGVEVLIWPAMETGERTAFFGRRISQKPMFYRYGAPVHGVTHWMPLPAEPPREEPSSR
;
A
#
# COMPACT_ATOMS: atom_id res chain seq x y z
N MET A 1 15.54 -24.66 13.45
CA MET A 1 14.90 -23.33 13.50
C MET A 1 13.80 -23.37 12.46
N ASP A 2 12.55 -23.19 12.88
CA ASP A 2 11.40 -23.52 12.06
C ASP A 2 11.06 -22.39 11.08
N GLU A 3 10.65 -22.73 9.86
CA GLU A 3 10.34 -21.77 8.78
C GLU A 3 9.28 -20.73 9.18
N HIS A 4 8.31 -21.16 10.00
CA HIS A 4 7.30 -20.27 10.59
C HIS A 4 7.90 -19.22 11.53
N SER A 5 8.96 -19.55 12.26
CA SER A 5 9.63 -18.62 13.18
C SER A 5 10.41 -17.55 12.41
N LEU A 6 11.06 -17.93 11.30
CA LEU A 6 11.75 -17.00 10.41
C LEU A 6 10.77 -16.02 9.73
N THR A 7 9.62 -16.54 9.28
CA THR A 7 8.56 -15.72 8.67
C THR A 7 8.00 -14.72 9.68
N ALA A 8 7.65 -15.17 10.88
CA ALA A 8 7.16 -14.31 11.95
C ALA A 8 8.17 -13.21 12.34
N ALA A 9 9.46 -13.55 12.42
CA ALA A 9 10.51 -12.56 12.71
C ALA A 9 10.63 -11.51 11.60
N ARG A 10 10.54 -11.93 10.32
CA ARG A 10 10.55 -11.00 9.18
C ARG A 10 9.35 -10.05 9.21
N ASP A 11 8.17 -10.58 9.51
CA ASP A 11 6.94 -9.79 9.54
C ASP A 11 6.93 -8.80 10.71
N ALA A 12 7.39 -9.22 11.90
CA ALA A 12 7.57 -8.34 13.04
C ALA A 12 8.57 -7.21 12.76
N ALA A 13 9.72 -7.52 12.15
CA ALA A 13 10.70 -6.51 11.75
C ALA A 13 10.16 -5.56 10.68
N THR A 14 9.34 -6.06 9.75
CA THR A 14 8.67 -5.25 8.73
C THR A 14 7.66 -4.27 9.36
N ALA A 15 6.85 -4.75 10.30
CA ALA A 15 5.88 -3.93 11.02
C ALA A 15 6.58 -2.82 11.82
N TYR A 16 7.61 -3.19 12.59
CA TYR A 16 8.41 -2.25 13.37
C TYR A 16 9.08 -1.18 12.49
N ALA A 17 9.68 -1.58 11.37
CA ALA A 17 10.35 -0.64 10.46
C ALA A 17 9.38 0.40 9.88
N ARG A 18 8.12 0.01 9.65
CA ARG A 18 7.08 0.92 9.16
C ARG A 18 6.60 1.88 10.23
N GLU A 19 6.34 1.36 11.43
CA GLU A 19 5.89 2.16 12.58
C GLU A 19 6.90 3.28 12.91
N HIS A 20 8.20 2.95 12.87
CA HIS A 20 9.28 3.87 13.21
C HIS A 20 10.02 4.43 11.98
N ALA A 21 9.42 4.41 10.78
CA ALA A 21 10.10 4.74 9.53
C ALA A 21 10.78 6.11 9.55
N ARG A 22 10.15 7.12 10.17
CA ARG A 22 10.69 8.49 10.26
C ARG A 22 11.88 8.59 11.22
N GLU A 23 11.80 7.93 12.37
CA GLU A 23 12.90 7.86 13.36
C GLU A 23 14.10 7.13 12.76
N LEU A 24 13.86 5.97 12.13
CA LEU A 24 14.87 5.17 11.46
C LEU A 24 15.56 5.94 10.33
N ALA A 25 14.79 6.64 9.48
CA ALA A 25 15.36 7.46 8.41
C ALA A 25 16.24 8.59 8.95
N THR A 26 15.80 9.25 10.03
CA THR A 26 16.58 10.31 10.69
C THR A 26 17.89 9.76 11.24
N GLU A 27 17.83 8.63 11.96
CA GLU A 27 19.02 7.97 12.53
C GLU A 27 20.00 7.51 11.44
N LEU A 28 19.51 7.00 10.30
CA LEU A 28 20.36 6.62 9.17
C LEU A 28 21.06 7.80 8.50
N LEU A 29 20.38 8.95 8.39
CA LEU A 29 20.98 10.18 7.87
C LEU A 29 22.07 10.68 8.82
N GLU A 30 21.77 10.76 10.11
CA GLU A 30 22.75 11.15 11.12
C GLU A 30 23.96 10.21 11.16
N TRP A 31 23.73 8.89 11.05
CA TRP A 31 24.80 7.91 10.98
C TRP A 31 25.66 8.10 9.71
N SER A 32 25.04 8.41 8.58
CA SER A 32 25.76 8.68 7.33
C SER A 32 26.63 9.95 7.43
N ASP A 33 26.10 11.00 8.07
CA ASP A 33 26.80 12.28 8.23
C ASP A 33 27.94 12.21 9.24
N THR A 34 27.73 11.48 10.34
CA THR A 34 28.66 11.46 11.48
C THR A 34 29.54 10.22 11.55
N THR A 35 29.26 9.19 10.75
CA THR A 35 29.80 7.83 10.85
C THR A 35 29.55 7.10 12.19
N LEU A 36 28.86 7.74 13.13
CA LEU A 36 28.56 7.20 14.45
C LEU A 36 27.11 6.75 14.54
N LEU A 37 26.91 5.45 14.76
CA LEU A 37 25.59 4.90 15.01
C LEU A 37 25.20 5.15 16.47
N ARG A 38 24.03 5.76 16.70
CA ARG A 38 23.48 5.96 18.05
C ARG A 38 22.86 4.68 18.58
N ASP A 39 22.59 4.66 19.88
CA ASP A 39 21.83 3.55 20.47
C ASP A 39 20.33 3.79 20.32
N GLY A 40 19.87 3.63 19.07
CA GLY A 40 18.51 3.95 18.67
C GLY A 40 17.76 2.78 18.05
N ARG A 41 16.73 3.15 17.27
CA ARG A 41 15.77 2.25 16.65
C ARG A 41 16.42 1.33 15.61
N VAL A 42 17.49 1.79 14.95
CA VAL A 42 18.24 0.96 14.00
C VAL A 42 18.88 -0.25 14.69
N ARG A 43 19.38 -0.08 15.93
CA ARG A 43 19.93 -1.20 16.72
C ARG A 43 18.85 -2.10 17.30
N GLU A 44 17.70 -1.55 17.70
CA GLU A 44 16.53 -2.35 18.07
C GLU A 44 16.06 -3.24 16.91
N LEU A 45 15.93 -2.66 15.71
CA LEU A 45 15.59 -3.40 14.50
C LEU A 45 16.64 -4.48 14.17
N ALA A 46 17.93 -4.17 14.32
CA ALA A 46 19.00 -5.15 14.15
C ALA A 46 18.86 -6.31 15.15
N ARG A 47 18.54 -6.05 16.42
CA ARG A 47 18.30 -7.11 17.42
C ARG A 47 17.16 -8.04 17.02
N MET A 48 16.07 -7.52 16.47
CA MET A 48 14.98 -8.35 15.94
C MET A 48 15.43 -9.25 14.78
N LEU A 49 16.33 -8.74 13.94
CA LEU A 49 16.83 -9.42 12.75
C LEU A 49 17.98 -10.39 13.02
N GLN A 50 18.56 -10.42 14.24
CA GLN A 50 19.60 -11.37 14.61
C GLN A 50 19.16 -12.83 14.48
N VAL A 51 17.86 -13.10 14.64
CA VAL A 51 17.27 -14.43 14.46
C VAL A 51 17.38 -14.90 13.01
N LEU A 52 17.35 -13.97 12.05
CA LEU A 52 17.49 -14.27 10.62
C LEU A 52 18.95 -14.40 10.21
N ASP A 53 19.77 -13.42 10.57
CA ASP A 53 21.20 -13.40 10.31
C ASP A 53 21.90 -12.50 11.33
N ALA A 54 22.53 -13.11 12.33
CA ALA A 54 23.27 -12.39 13.36
C ALA A 54 24.49 -11.63 12.82
N ALA A 55 25.16 -12.15 11.78
CA ALA A 55 26.38 -11.54 11.23
C ALA A 55 26.07 -10.28 10.43
N HIS A 56 24.92 -10.25 9.75
CA HIS A 56 24.50 -9.12 8.91
C HIS A 56 23.28 -8.36 9.44
N ALA A 57 22.89 -8.58 10.70
CA ALA A 57 21.70 -8.01 11.32
C ALA A 57 21.59 -6.48 11.12
N LEU A 58 22.71 -5.75 11.26
CA LEU A 58 22.74 -4.30 11.08
C LEU A 58 22.54 -3.89 9.61
N LYS A 59 23.13 -4.65 8.67
CA LYS A 59 22.94 -4.43 7.24
C LYS A 59 21.49 -4.69 6.83
N LEU A 60 20.88 -5.75 7.38
CA LEU A 60 19.46 -6.05 7.18
C LEU A 60 18.58 -4.95 7.77
N ALA A 61 18.86 -4.48 8.99
CA ALA A 61 18.11 -3.40 9.62
C ALA A 61 18.11 -2.13 8.76
N ARG A 62 19.27 -1.78 8.20
CA ARG A 62 19.39 -0.68 7.25
C ARG A 62 18.51 -0.89 6.02
N SER A 63 18.58 -2.05 5.37
CA SER A 63 17.74 -2.33 4.19
C SER A 63 16.25 -2.26 4.49
N PHE A 64 15.82 -2.72 5.67
CA PHE A 64 14.42 -2.64 6.11
C PHE A 64 13.99 -1.19 6.38
N ALA A 65 14.83 -0.41 7.06
CA ALA A 65 14.59 1.01 7.31
C ALA A 65 14.54 1.83 6.01
N GLU A 66 15.48 1.62 5.08
CA GLU A 66 15.48 2.27 3.77
C GLU A 66 14.21 1.93 2.98
N ARG A 67 13.82 0.65 2.97
CA ARG A 67 12.56 0.23 2.34
C ARG A 67 11.35 0.91 2.97
N ALA A 68 11.27 0.95 4.30
CA ALA A 68 10.15 1.59 5.00
C ALA A 68 10.08 3.10 4.71
N ALA A 69 11.23 3.79 4.64
CA ALA A 69 11.30 5.19 4.26
C ALA A 69 10.84 5.42 2.81
N LEU A 70 11.21 4.54 1.87
CA LEU A 70 10.73 4.58 0.49
C LEU A 70 9.23 4.30 0.38
N GLU A 71 8.71 3.33 1.14
CA GLU A 71 7.27 3.04 1.21
C GLU A 71 6.49 4.26 1.74
N LEU A 72 6.98 4.90 2.80
CA LEU A 72 6.43 6.13 3.36
C LEU A 72 6.44 7.28 2.34
N ALA A 73 7.57 7.53 1.69
CA ALA A 73 7.72 8.60 0.70
C ALA A 73 6.85 8.38 -0.55
N ALA A 74 6.68 7.13 -0.96
CA ALA A 74 5.82 6.77 -2.09
C ALA A 74 4.32 6.74 -1.73
N GLY A 75 3.96 6.92 -0.45
CA GLY A 75 2.58 6.75 0.02
C GLY A 75 2.04 5.32 -0.11
N ARG A 76 2.91 4.32 -0.31
CA ARG A 76 2.49 2.91 -0.41
C ARG A 76 2.26 2.35 1.00
N THR A 77 1.00 2.21 1.38
CA THR A 77 0.64 1.50 2.62
C THR A 77 0.32 0.03 2.32
N VAL A 78 0.26 -0.83 3.34
CA VAL A 78 -0.16 -2.24 3.18
C VAL A 78 -1.56 -2.34 2.57
N ALA A 79 -2.43 -1.38 2.90
CA ALA A 79 -3.77 -1.26 2.32
C ALA A 79 -3.74 -1.14 0.79
N ASP A 80 -2.68 -0.58 0.21
CA ASP A 80 -2.53 -0.41 -1.24
C ASP A 80 -2.34 -1.74 -2.00
N LYS A 81 -1.88 -2.79 -1.30
CA LYS A 81 -1.78 -4.17 -1.83
C LYS A 81 -2.99 -5.03 -1.45
N GLU A 82 -3.54 -4.85 -0.26
CA GLU A 82 -4.68 -5.65 0.23
C GLU A 82 -6.04 -5.20 -0.32
N ALA A 83 -6.12 -4.04 -0.99
CA ALA A 83 -7.39 -3.52 -1.52
C ALA A 83 -7.71 -3.94 -2.97
N TRP A 84 -6.75 -4.48 -3.73
CA TRP A 84 -7.01 -4.91 -5.12
C TRP A 84 -7.72 -6.27 -5.17
N VAL A 85 -8.97 -6.25 -5.60
CA VAL A 85 -9.81 -7.44 -5.80
C VAL A 85 -9.75 -7.86 -7.27
N CYS A 86 -9.43 -9.13 -7.52
CA CYS A 86 -9.45 -9.68 -8.88
C CYS A 86 -10.89 -9.71 -9.43
N VAL A 87 -11.08 -9.28 -10.68
CA VAL A 87 -12.42 -9.25 -11.31
C VAL A 87 -13.04 -10.63 -11.44
N ASP A 88 -12.21 -11.68 -11.57
CA ASP A 88 -12.66 -13.07 -11.67
C ASP A 88 -13.11 -13.63 -10.31
N GLU A 89 -12.58 -13.10 -9.21
CA GLU A 89 -12.97 -13.49 -7.85
C GLU A 89 -14.26 -12.79 -7.43
N LYS A 90 -14.34 -11.46 -7.64
CA LYS A 90 -15.48 -10.66 -7.21
C LYS A 90 -15.57 -9.39 -8.03
N LEU A 91 -16.77 -9.07 -8.49
CA LEU A 91 -17.07 -7.80 -9.17
C LEU A 91 -17.57 -6.74 -8.17
N PRO A 92 -17.40 -5.44 -8.47
CA PRO A 92 -18.00 -4.38 -7.67
C PRO A 92 -19.52 -4.56 -7.58
N THR A 93 -20.11 -4.20 -6.44
CA THR A 93 -21.56 -4.23 -6.30
C THR A 93 -22.18 -3.20 -7.24
N CYS A 94 -23.00 -3.63 -8.20
CA CYS A 94 -23.71 -2.73 -9.10
C CYS A 94 -25.21 -2.72 -8.82
N ASN A 95 -25.83 -1.56 -8.96
CA ASN A 95 -27.29 -1.47 -9.00
C ASN A 95 -27.80 -2.17 -10.27
N ARG A 96 -28.75 -3.10 -10.12
CA ARG A 96 -29.31 -3.88 -11.24
C ARG A 96 -30.25 -3.07 -12.14
N LYS A 97 -30.64 -1.85 -11.72
CA LYS A 97 -31.49 -0.96 -12.50
C LYS A 97 -30.77 -0.43 -13.73
N ALA A 98 -31.36 -0.63 -14.92
CA ALA A 98 -30.86 -0.07 -16.16
C ALA A 98 -30.79 1.48 -16.08
N GLY A 99 -29.68 2.06 -16.54
CA GLY A 99 -29.45 3.51 -16.50
C GLY A 99 -28.86 4.05 -15.19
N SER A 100 -28.51 3.18 -14.23
CA SER A 100 -27.74 3.59 -13.05
C SER A 100 -26.32 4.04 -13.44
N LEU A 101 -25.79 5.06 -12.76
CA LEU A 101 -24.44 5.60 -12.97
C LEU A 101 -23.32 4.63 -12.55
N GLY A 102 -23.65 3.48 -11.96
CA GLY A 102 -22.69 2.48 -11.51
C GLY A 102 -21.95 2.93 -10.25
N VAL A 103 -21.02 2.11 -9.80
CA VAL A 103 -20.14 2.44 -8.67
C VAL A 103 -18.77 2.82 -9.22
N GLU A 104 -18.26 3.97 -8.77
CA GLU A 104 -16.92 4.42 -9.11
C GLU A 104 -15.88 3.63 -8.31
N VAL A 105 -14.87 3.14 -9.01
CA VAL A 105 -13.82 2.28 -8.49
C VAL A 105 -12.48 2.64 -9.14
N LEU A 106 -11.40 2.27 -8.47
CA LEU A 106 -10.08 2.24 -9.09
C LEU A 106 -9.90 0.92 -9.83
N ILE A 107 -9.20 0.93 -10.96
CA ILE A 107 -8.97 -0.22 -11.84
C ILE A 107 -7.47 -0.44 -12.11
N TRP A 108 -7.13 -1.71 -12.35
CA TRP A 108 -5.81 -2.14 -12.80
C TRP A 108 -5.92 -3.12 -13.98
N PRO A 109 -5.06 -3.02 -15.00
CA PRO A 109 -4.05 -1.98 -15.21
C PRO A 109 -4.68 -0.60 -15.41
N ALA A 110 -3.87 0.45 -15.26
CA ALA A 110 -4.27 1.80 -15.62
C ALA A 110 -4.62 1.85 -17.12
N MET A 111 -5.52 2.75 -17.49
CA MET A 111 -5.83 3.01 -18.90
C MET A 111 -4.59 3.55 -19.62
N GLU A 112 -4.58 3.51 -20.95
CA GLU A 112 -3.47 4.06 -21.76
C GLU A 112 -3.17 5.54 -21.47
N THR A 113 -4.19 6.28 -21.04
CA THR A 113 -4.10 7.69 -20.61
C THR A 113 -3.46 7.87 -19.24
N GLY A 114 -3.13 6.79 -18.53
CA GLY A 114 -2.62 6.80 -17.15
C GLY A 114 -3.72 6.89 -16.09
N GLU A 115 -4.97 7.11 -16.48
CA GLU A 115 -6.10 7.17 -15.57
C GLU A 115 -6.40 5.83 -14.92
N ARG A 116 -6.80 5.86 -13.65
CA ARG A 116 -7.07 4.65 -12.84
C ARG A 116 -8.50 4.53 -12.34
N THR A 117 -9.38 5.49 -12.63
CA THR A 117 -10.78 5.41 -12.17
C THR A 117 -11.71 4.92 -13.29
N ALA A 118 -12.70 4.11 -12.94
CA ALA A 118 -13.78 3.71 -13.84
C ALA A 118 -15.06 3.49 -13.05
N PHE A 119 -16.19 3.48 -13.75
CA PHE A 119 -17.48 3.14 -13.17
C PHE A 119 -17.85 1.70 -13.55
N PHE A 120 -18.33 0.92 -12.59
CA PHE A 120 -18.85 -0.43 -12.83
C PHE A 120 -20.38 -0.44 -12.75
N GLY A 121 -21.06 -0.81 -13.84
CA GLY A 121 -22.53 -0.77 -13.89
C GLY A 121 -23.14 -1.20 -15.22
N ARG A 122 -24.47 -1.02 -15.33
CA ARG A 122 -25.28 -1.32 -16.53
C ARG A 122 -25.85 -0.03 -17.12
N ARG A 123 -25.08 0.61 -18.00
CA ARG A 123 -25.49 1.88 -18.64
C ARG A 123 -26.21 1.62 -19.97
N ILE A 124 -25.52 1.00 -20.92
CA ILE A 124 -26.01 0.77 -22.29
C ILE A 124 -26.07 -0.73 -22.60
N SER A 125 -25.09 -1.49 -22.11
CA SER A 125 -25.14 -2.95 -22.14
C SER A 125 -26.07 -3.47 -21.04
N GLN A 126 -26.84 -4.53 -21.33
CA GLN A 126 -27.56 -5.26 -20.28
C GLN A 126 -26.60 -6.01 -19.34
N LYS A 127 -25.33 -6.17 -19.73
CA LYS A 127 -24.28 -6.85 -18.96
C LYS A 127 -23.44 -5.82 -18.18
N PRO A 128 -23.26 -5.99 -16.85
CA PRO A 128 -22.38 -5.13 -16.06
C PRO A 128 -20.97 -5.12 -16.63
N MET A 129 -20.39 -3.93 -16.78
CA MET A 129 -19.01 -3.76 -17.22
C MET A 129 -18.41 -2.46 -16.69
N PHE A 130 -17.10 -2.33 -16.81
CA PHE A 130 -16.38 -1.09 -16.52
C PHE A 130 -16.56 -0.11 -17.68
N TYR A 131 -16.80 1.16 -17.36
CA TYR A 131 -16.85 2.25 -18.33
C TYR A 131 -16.25 3.53 -17.78
N ARG A 132 -15.74 4.35 -18.69
CA ARG A 132 -15.27 5.71 -18.41
C ARG A 132 -15.70 6.62 -19.55
N TYR A 133 -16.20 7.81 -19.22
CA TYR A 133 -16.73 8.78 -20.20
C TYR A 133 -17.76 8.17 -21.19
N GLY A 134 -18.52 7.16 -20.75
CA GLY A 134 -19.51 6.47 -21.57
C GLY A 134 -18.97 5.36 -22.49
N ALA A 135 -17.65 5.15 -22.55
CA ALA A 135 -17.01 4.08 -23.31
C ALA A 135 -16.67 2.88 -22.42
N PRO A 136 -16.85 1.63 -22.90
CA PRO A 136 -16.36 0.44 -22.22
C PRO A 136 -14.86 0.46 -21.97
N VAL A 137 -14.44 0.03 -20.78
CA VAL A 137 -13.02 -0.21 -20.46
C VAL A 137 -12.78 -1.71 -20.47
N HIS A 138 -11.84 -2.14 -21.32
CA HIS A 138 -11.44 -3.54 -21.47
C HIS A 138 -10.11 -3.81 -20.76
N GLY A 139 -9.84 -5.08 -20.46
CA GLY A 139 -8.56 -5.51 -19.87
C GLY A 139 -8.41 -5.23 -18.39
N VAL A 140 -9.45 -4.74 -17.69
CA VAL A 140 -9.43 -4.61 -16.23
C VAL A 140 -9.30 -6.00 -15.60
N THR A 141 -8.26 -6.17 -14.80
CA THR A 141 -7.94 -7.42 -14.08
C THR A 141 -8.23 -7.29 -12.59
N HIS A 142 -8.05 -6.10 -12.02
CA HIS A 142 -8.32 -5.86 -10.60
C HIS A 142 -9.04 -4.53 -10.41
N TRP A 143 -9.74 -4.40 -9.29
CA TRP A 143 -10.39 -3.17 -8.87
C TRP A 143 -10.28 -2.96 -7.37
N MET A 144 -10.47 -1.73 -6.91
CA MET A 144 -10.65 -1.43 -5.48
C MET A 144 -11.70 -0.33 -5.29
N PRO A 145 -12.40 -0.30 -4.15
CA PRO A 145 -13.23 0.85 -3.81
C PRO A 145 -12.38 2.12 -3.76
N LEU A 146 -12.96 3.25 -4.13
CA LEU A 146 -12.30 4.54 -3.90
C LEU A 146 -12.06 4.73 -2.39
N PRO A 147 -10.87 5.23 -1.99
CA PRO A 147 -10.65 5.61 -0.61
C PRO A 147 -11.68 6.67 -0.21
N ALA A 148 -12.23 6.55 1.00
CA ALA A 148 -13.10 7.60 1.54
C ALA A 148 -12.33 8.92 1.54
N GLU A 149 -12.99 10.03 1.18
CA GLU A 149 -12.39 11.36 1.32
C GLU A 149 -11.89 11.51 2.77
N PRO A 150 -10.66 12.02 2.99
CA PRO A 150 -10.22 12.35 4.33
C PRO A 150 -11.25 13.31 4.94
N PRO A 151 -11.60 13.15 6.23
CA PRO A 151 -12.56 14.03 6.88
C PRO A 151 -12.11 15.48 6.66
N ARG A 152 -12.97 16.29 6.02
CA ARG A 152 -12.72 17.72 5.91
C ARG A 152 -12.61 18.25 7.33
N GLU A 153 -11.45 18.78 7.70
CA GLU A 153 -11.30 19.56 8.92
C GLU A 153 -12.35 20.67 8.86
N GLU A 154 -13.37 20.56 9.71
CA GLU A 154 -14.30 21.66 9.91
C GLU A 154 -13.47 22.88 10.33
N PRO A 155 -13.61 24.04 9.66
CA PRO A 155 -12.88 25.21 10.05
C PRO A 155 -13.30 25.56 11.48
N SER A 156 -12.38 25.39 12.41
CA SER A 156 -12.51 25.80 13.81
C SER A 156 -12.94 27.26 13.83
N SER A 157 -14.23 27.47 14.08
CA SER A 157 -14.80 28.80 14.24
C SER A 157 -14.28 29.35 15.57
N ARG A 158 -13.49 30.43 15.46
CA ARG A 158 -13.01 31.24 16.58
C ARG A 158 -14.16 31.92 17.31
#